data_AF-A0A5Z8BK11-F1
#
_entry.id   AF-A0A5Z8BK11-F1
#
_cell.length_a   1.000
_cell.length_b   1.000
_cell.length_c   1.000
_cell.angle_alpha   90.00
_cell.angle_beta   90.00
_cell.angle_gamma   90.00
#
_symmetry.space_group_name_H-M   'P 1'
#
loop_
_entity.id
_entity.type
_entity.pdbx_description
1 polymer ?
#
loop_
_entity_poly.entity_id
_entity_poly.type
_entity_poly.pdbx_seq_one_letter_code
_entity_poly.pdbx_strand_id
1 'polypeptide(L)' 'PEEKRRAMSWAQRLKRVFSIDVTACVHCGGTVRIVASIEEPTAIRAILAHFEKHGAREEAHYRPAARAPPVQAA' A
#
# COMPACT_ATOMS: atom_id res chain seq x y z
N PRO A 1 -4.89 -2.25 32.04
CA PRO A 1 -5.58 -1.76 30.81
C PRO A 1 -4.68 -0.99 29.82
N GLU A 2 -3.36 -0.93 30.05
CA GLU A 2 -2.37 -0.22 29.22
C GLU A 2 -2.19 -0.80 27.80
N GLU A 3 -2.64 -2.04 27.59
CA GLU A 3 -2.61 -2.72 26.29
C GLU A 3 -3.56 -2.11 25.25
N LYS A 4 -4.52 -1.26 25.69
CA LYS A 4 -5.57 -0.65 24.83
C LYS A 4 -5.11 0.56 24.01
N ARG A 5 -3.83 0.93 24.00
CA ARG A 5 -3.30 1.99 23.12
C ARG A 5 -2.03 1.57 22.38
N ARG A 6 -2.00 0.34 21.85
CA ARG A 6 -0.94 -0.04 20.91
C ARG A 6 -1.01 0.93 19.71
N ALA A 7 -0.03 1.82 19.59
CA ALA A 7 0.03 2.78 18.50
C ALA A 7 0.00 2.03 17.17
N MET A 8 -0.98 2.32 16.30
CA MET A 8 -1.05 1.69 14.98
C MET A 8 0.23 2.02 14.21
N SER A 9 0.90 0.97 13.72
CA SER A 9 2.03 1.11 12.82
C SER A 9 1.59 1.81 11.53
N TRP A 10 2.54 2.41 10.81
CA TRP A 10 2.24 3.10 9.56
C TRP A 10 1.54 2.17 8.55
N ALA A 11 1.98 0.91 8.45
CA ALA A 11 1.34 -0.12 7.64
C ALA A 11 -0.13 -0.40 8.04
N GLN A 12 -0.41 -0.49 9.35
CA GLN A 12 -1.78 -0.69 9.84
C GLN A 12 -2.70 0.49 9.52
N ARG A 13 -2.16 1.72 9.48
CA ARG A 13 -2.93 2.91 9.08
C ARG A 13 -3.27 2.89 7.59
N LEU A 14 -2.33 2.49 6.73
CA LEU A 14 -2.57 2.35 5.29
C LEU A 14 -3.70 1.36 5.00
N LYS A 15 -3.69 0.21 5.67
CA LYS A 15 -4.77 -0.78 5.56
C LYS A 15 -6.12 -0.20 5.99
N ARG A 16 -6.16 0.53 7.10
CA ARG A 16 -7.41 1.09 7.62
C ARG A 16 -7.99 2.22 6.77
N VAL A 17 -7.13 3.13 6.28
CA VAL A 17 -7.57 4.35 5.58
C VAL A 17 -7.76 4.10 4.08
N PHE A 18 -6.80 3.40 3.46
CA PHE A 18 -6.75 3.21 2.02
C PHE A 18 -7.10 1.79 1.58
N SER A 19 -7.37 0.85 2.49
CA SER A 19 -7.58 -0.57 2.16
C SER A 19 -6.37 -1.21 1.45
N ILE A 20 -5.17 -0.69 1.69
CA ILE A 20 -3.91 -1.23 1.15
C ILE A 20 -3.23 -2.04 2.26
N ASP A 21 -3.18 -3.36 2.11
CA ASP A 21 -2.49 -4.24 3.05
C ASP A 21 -1.02 -4.44 2.64
N VAL A 22 -0.12 -3.82 3.39
CA VAL A 22 1.34 -3.97 3.27
C VAL A 22 1.93 -4.62 4.53
N THR A 23 1.13 -5.43 5.24
CA THR A 23 1.58 -6.21 6.40
C THR A 23 1.86 -7.67 6.05
N ALA A 24 1.29 -8.17 4.96
CA ALA A 24 1.50 -9.52 4.44
C ALA A 24 1.88 -9.49 2.95
N CYS A 25 2.78 -10.39 2.56
CA CYS A 25 3.11 -10.62 1.15
C CYS A 25 1.95 -11.32 0.44
N VAL A 26 1.52 -10.81 -0.72
CA VAL A 26 0.44 -11.41 -1.52
C VAL A 26 0.80 -12.77 -2.10
N HIS A 27 2.10 -13.06 -2.27
CA HIS A 27 2.59 -14.30 -2.87
C HIS A 27 2.77 -15.45 -1.86
N CYS A 28 3.26 -15.14 -0.66
CA CYS A 28 3.61 -16.16 0.33
C CYS A 28 2.92 -16.02 1.68
N GLY A 29 2.15 -14.95 1.91
CA GLY A 29 1.50 -14.67 3.20
C GLY A 29 2.45 -14.28 4.33
N GLY A 30 3.76 -14.21 4.06
CA GLY A 30 4.76 -13.82 5.06
C GLY A 30 4.64 -12.37 5.50
N THR A 31 5.05 -12.09 6.73
CA THR A 31 5.05 -10.72 7.28
C THR A 31 6.05 -9.84 6.55
N VAL A 32 5.60 -8.68 6.07
CA VAL A 32 6.47 -7.68 5.43
C VAL A 32 6.48 -6.38 6.23
N ARG A 33 7.53 -5.57 6.03
CA ARG A 33 7.71 -4.28 6.68
C ARG A 33 8.07 -3.21 5.66
N ILE A 34 7.67 -1.98 5.95
CA ILE A 34 8.01 -0.82 5.13
C ILE A 34 9.44 -0.41 5.46
N VAL A 35 10.29 -0.32 4.43
CA VAL A 35 11.72 0.01 4.59
C VAL A 35 12.07 1.44 4.17
N ALA A 36 11.31 2.02 3.22
CA ALA A 36 11.51 3.38 2.75
C ALA A 36 10.20 3.93 2.13
N SER A 37 10.05 5.26 2.16
CA SER A 37 9.10 6.01 1.33
C SER A 37 9.91 6.75 0.25
N ILE A 38 9.47 6.68 -1.00
CA ILE A 38 10.13 7.35 -2.13
C ILE A 38 9.14 8.37 -2.68
N GLU A 39 9.44 9.66 -2.51
CA GLU A 39 8.59 10.78 -2.92
C GLU A 39 9.19 11.57 -4.10
N GLU A 40 10.46 11.30 -4.43
CA GLU A 40 11.23 12.01 -5.44
C GLU A 40 10.79 11.57 -6.86
N PRO A 41 10.25 12.47 -7.71
CA PRO A 41 9.62 12.08 -8.97
C PRO A 41 10.57 11.41 -9.98
N THR A 42 11.84 11.78 -9.97
CA THR A 42 12.88 11.23 -10.84
C THR A 42 13.17 9.77 -10.47
N ALA A 43 13.36 9.47 -9.19
CA ALA A 43 13.53 8.11 -8.67
C ALA A 43 12.32 7.22 -8.98
N ILE A 44 11.10 7.72 -8.78
CA ILE A 44 9.88 6.97 -9.11
C ILE A 44 9.86 6.59 -10.59
N ARG A 45 10.15 7.55 -11.49
CA ARG A 45 10.20 7.28 -12.94
C ARG A 45 11.29 6.28 -13.32
N ALA A 46 12.48 6.39 -12.73
CA ALA A 46 13.57 5.46 -13.01
C ALA A 46 13.23 4.02 -12.61
N ILE A 47 12.60 3.83 -11.44
CA ILE A 47 12.14 2.52 -10.95
C ILE A 47 11.09 1.93 -11.89
N LEU A 48 10.08 2.72 -12.26
CA LEU A 48 9.01 2.25 -13.15
C LEU A 48 9.55 1.88 -14.54
N ALA A 49 10.46 2.68 -15.11
CA ALA A 49 11.08 2.40 -16.40
C ALA A 49 11.91 1.10 -16.37
N HIS A 50 12.56 0.80 -15.25
CA HIS A 50 13.26 -0.48 -15.07
C HIS A 50 12.30 -1.67 -15.15
N PHE A 51 11.17 -1.63 -14.43
CA PHE A 51 10.18 -2.70 -14.48
C PHE A 51 9.59 -2.93 -15.88
N GLU A 52 9.31 -1.85 -16.61
CA GLU A 52 8.81 -1.92 -17.99
C GLU A 52 9.81 -2.61 -18.92
N LYS A 53 11.10 -2.24 -18.83
CA LYS A 53 12.17 -2.86 -19.64
C LYS A 53 12.32 -4.37 -19.38
N HIS A 54 12.05 -4.81 -18.16
CA HIS A 54 12.23 -6.20 -17.74
C HIS A 54 10.95 -7.05 -17.81
N GLY A 55 9.86 -6.51 -18.37
CA GLY A 55 8.59 -7.25 -18.53
C GLY A 55 7.90 -7.60 -17.21
N ALA A 56 8.36 -7.02 -16.09
CA ALA A 56 7.84 -7.26 -14.76
C ALA A 56 6.71 -6.27 -14.48
N ARG A 57 5.57 -6.43 -15.15
CA ARG A 57 4.31 -5.83 -14.71
C ARG A 57 3.55 -6.88 -13.90
N GLU A 58 3.61 -6.76 -12.57
CA GLU A 58 2.54 -7.30 -11.75
C GLU A 58 1.29 -6.49 -12.06
N GLU A 59 0.14 -7.15 -12.26
CA GLU A 59 -1.15 -6.48 -12.20
C GLU A 59 -1.18 -5.67 -10.90
N ALA A 60 -1.60 -4.41 -10.96
CA ALA A 60 -1.63 -3.54 -9.79
C ALA A 60 -2.74 -3.97 -8.83
N HIS A 61 -2.66 -5.19 -8.29
CA HIS A 61 -3.58 -5.78 -7.32
C HIS A 61 -3.63 -4.97 -6.02
N TYR A 62 -2.62 -4.13 -5.77
CA TYR A 62 -2.54 -3.26 -4.61
C TYR A 62 -3.31 -1.95 -4.75
N ARG A 63 -3.82 -1.59 -5.94
CA ARG A 63 -4.63 -0.37 -6.11
C ARG A 63 -6.09 -0.73 -5.85
N PRO A 64 -6.67 -0.38 -4.68
CA PRO A 64 -8.08 -0.64 -4.44
C PRO A 64 -8.92 0.15 -5.43
N ALA A 65 -10.10 -0.37 -5.76
CA ALA A 65 -11.08 0.37 -6.54
C ALA A 65 -11.36 1.72 -5.87
N ALA A 66 -11.54 2.77 -6.68
CA ALA A 66 -11.88 4.09 -6.17
C ALA A 66 -13.12 4.00 -5.28
N ARG A 67 -13.06 4.57 -4.07
CA ARG A 67 -14.22 4.60 -3.17
C ARG A 67 -15.34 5.38 -3.85
N ALA A 68 -16.55 4.82 -3.87
CA ALA A 68 -17.74 5.53 -4.32
C ALA A 68 -17.95 6.82 -3.51
N PRO A 69 -18.48 7.90 -4.12
CA PRO A 69 -18.85 9.10 -3.38
C PRO A 69 -19.86 8.78 -2.26
N PRO A 70 -19.85 9.55 -1.16
CA PRO A 70 -20.76 9.32 -0.04
C PRO A 70 -22.21 9.41 -0.53
N VAL A 71 -23.04 8.45 -0.09
CA VAL A 71 -24.47 8.44 -0.37
C VAL A 71 -25.07 9.67 0.32
N GLN A 72 -25.69 10.56 -0.44
CA GLN A 72 -26.38 11.73 0.12
C GLN A 72 -27.60 11.23 0.89
N ALA A 73 -27.68 11.55 2.18
CA ALA A 73 -28.86 11.26 2.98
C ALA A 73 -30.03 12.15 2.50
N ALA A 74 -31.18 11.53 2.27
CA ALA A 74 -32.43 12.20 1.90
C ALA A 74 -33.05 12.92 3.12
#